data_AF-A0A9E3G4P6-F1
#
_entry.id   AF-A0A9E3G4P6-F1
#
_cell.length_a   1.000
_cell.length_b   1.000
_cell.length_c   1.000
_cell.angle_alpha   90.00
_cell.angle_beta   90.00
_cell.angle_gamma   90.00
#
_symmetry.space_group_name_H-M   'P 1'
#
loop_
_entity.id
_entity.type
_entity.pdbx_description
1 polymer ?
#
loop_
_entity_poly.entity_id
_entity_poly.type
_entity_poly.pdbx_seq_one_letter_code
_entity_poly.pdbx_strand_id
1 'polypeptide(L)' 'VAQSGWFAARPSGTENIYKLYAESLRGPEHLAAIVEQAQEIVSRSLAGK' A
#
# COMPACT_ATOMS: atom_id res chain seq x y z
N VAL A 1 8.15 12.59 -4.49
CA VAL A 1 6.73 12.68 -4.07
C VAL A 1 5.87 12.28 -5.26
N ALA A 2 4.98 11.30 -5.10
CA ALA A 2 3.99 11.00 -6.13
C ALA A 2 2.93 12.11 -6.14
N GLN A 3 2.72 12.75 -7.28
CA GLN A 3 1.91 13.97 -7.40
C GLN A 3 0.40 13.77 -7.15
N SER A 4 -0.08 12.54 -7.13
CA SER A 4 -1.53 12.27 -7.22
C SER A 4 -2.03 11.16 -6.30
N GLY A 5 -1.18 10.67 -5.40
CA GLY A 5 -1.54 9.65 -4.41
C GLY A 5 -0.32 9.08 -3.70
N TRP A 6 -0.56 8.35 -2.64
CA TRP A 6 0.47 7.73 -1.80
C TRP A 6 -0.04 6.46 -1.14
N PHE A 7 0.89 5.63 -0.64
CA PHE A 7 0.57 4.54 0.28
C PHE A 7 1.61 4.46 1.40
N ALA A 8 1.20 3.88 2.54
CA ALA A 8 2.07 3.54 3.66
C ALA A 8 1.69 2.16 4.18
N ALA A 9 2.68 1.30 4.36
CA ALA A 9 2.51 -0.04 4.93
C ALA A 9 3.28 -0.14 6.25
N ARG A 10 2.66 -0.75 7.26
CA ARG A 10 3.32 -1.07 8.54
C ARG A 10 2.90 -2.44 9.06
N PRO A 11 3.78 -3.22 9.71
CA PRO A 11 3.37 -4.43 10.41
C PRO A 11 2.42 -4.08 11.56
N SER A 12 1.44 -4.93 11.83
CA SER A 12 0.63 -4.83 13.03
C SER A 12 1.47 -5.22 14.25
N GLY A 13 1.23 -4.56 15.39
CA GLY A 13 1.93 -4.86 16.65
C GLY A 13 1.29 -5.99 17.46
N THR A 14 0.09 -6.45 17.08
CA THR A 14 -0.72 -7.39 17.88
C THR A 14 -1.20 -8.61 17.10
N GLU A 15 -1.10 -8.58 15.77
CA GLU A 15 -1.67 -9.60 14.89
C GLU A 15 -0.66 -9.91 13.78
N ASN A 16 -0.71 -11.12 13.21
CA ASN A 16 0.14 -11.50 12.09
C ASN A 16 -0.39 -10.96 10.75
N ILE A 17 -0.52 -9.64 10.66
CA ILE A 17 -0.98 -8.90 9.49
C ILE A 17 -0.16 -7.62 9.33
N TYR A 18 -0.21 -7.00 8.15
CA TYR A 18 0.22 -5.62 7.95
C TYR A 18 -1.00 -4.72 7.67
N LYS A 19 -0.86 -3.43 7.99
CA LYS A 19 -1.87 -2.40 7.72
C LYS A 19 -1.38 -1.55 6.55
N LEU A 20 -2.24 -1.39 5.55
CA LEU A 20 -2.00 -0.56 4.37
C LEU A 20 -2.94 0.65 4.42
N TYR A 21 -2.35 1.84 4.33
CA TYR A 21 -3.06 3.10 4.16
C TYR A 21 -2.73 3.64 2.78
N ALA A 22 -3.73 4.14 2.06
CA ALA A 22 -3.54 4.74 0.74
C ALA A 22 -4.51 5.89 0.52
N GLU A 23 -4.10 6.84 -0.30
CA GLU A 23 -4.92 7.98 -0.71
C GLU A 23 -4.70 8.30 -2.19
N SER A 24 -5.75 8.77 -2.84
CA SER A 24 -5.75 9.20 -4.23
C SER A 24 -6.37 10.59 -4.35
N LEU A 25 -5.70 11.48 -5.07
CA LEU A 25 -6.22 12.80 -5.44
C LEU A 25 -7.02 12.77 -6.76
N ARG A 26 -7.20 11.58 -7.36
CA ARG A 26 -7.85 11.39 -8.68
C ARG A 26 -9.14 10.56 -8.60
N GLY A 27 -9.54 10.11 -7.40
CA GLY A 27 -10.75 9.34 -7.18
C GLY A 27 -10.54 7.83 -6.98
N PRO A 28 -11.65 7.07 -6.88
CA PRO A 28 -11.67 5.67 -6.43
C PRO A 28 -10.95 4.68 -7.35
N GLU A 29 -11.04 4.85 -8.68
CA GLU A 29 -10.40 3.95 -9.64
C GLU A 29 -8.87 4.04 -9.53
N HIS A 30 -8.35 5.27 -9.39
CA HIS A 30 -6.94 5.50 -9.14
C HIS A 30 -6.50 5.01 -7.75
N LEU A 31 -7.36 5.12 -6.73
CA LEU A 31 -7.08 4.56 -5.41
C LEU A 31 -6.95 3.03 -5.46
N ALA A 32 -7.84 2.35 -6.19
CA ALA A 32 -7.76 0.90 -6.37
C ALA A 32 -6.44 0.48 -7.00
N ALA A 33 -6.00 1.19 -8.05
CA ALA A 33 -4.71 0.95 -8.70
C ALA A 33 -3.51 1.18 -7.75
N ILE A 34 -3.55 2.20 -6.88
CA ILE A 34 -2.52 2.43 -5.87
C ILE A 34 -2.48 1.27 -4.87
N VAL A 35 -3.64 0.80 -4.40
CA VAL A 35 -3.74 -0.29 -3.43
C VAL A 35 -3.18 -1.59 -4.01
N GLU A 36 -3.52 -1.94 -5.25
CA GLU A 36 -3.01 -3.11 -5.95
C GLU A 36 -1.48 -3.09 -6.06
N GLN A 37 -0.92 -1.99 -6.57
CA GLN A 37 0.53 -1.83 -6.70
C GLN A 37 1.25 -1.86 -5.34
N ALA A 38 0.65 -1.26 -4.31
CA ALA A 38 1.20 -1.26 -2.97
C ALA A 38 1.27 -2.69 -2.39
N GLN A 39 0.23 -3.49 -2.57
CA GLN A 39 0.21 -4.90 -2.13
C GLN A 39 1.31 -5.72 -2.82
N GLU A 40 1.53 -5.51 -4.13
CA GLU A 40 2.64 -6.18 -4.83
C GLU A 40 4.00 -5.76 -4.28
N ILE A 41 4.24 -4.45 -4.07
CA ILE A 41 5.51 -3.93 -3.56
C ILE A 41 5.81 -4.51 -2.19
N VAL A 42 4.82 -4.51 -1.29
CA VAL A 42 4.97 -5.10 0.06
C VAL A 42 5.24 -6.60 -0.04
N SER A 43 4.48 -7.33 -0.86
CA SER A 43 4.65 -8.78 -1.02
C SER A 43 6.05 -9.13 -1.54
N ARG A 44 6.55 -8.43 -2.55
CA ARG A 44 7.93 -8.61 -3.06
C ARG A 44 8.98 -8.29 -2.00
N SER A 45 8.78 -7.22 -1.24
CA SER A 45 9.72 -6.80 -0.19
C SER A 45 9.80 -7.80 0.97
N LEU A 46 8.68 -8.49 1.27
CA LEU A 46 8.62 -9.53 2.29
C LEU A 46 9.13 -10.89 1.80
N ALA A 47 9.03 -11.17 0.49
CA ALA A 47 9.50 -12.43 -0.12
C ALA A 47 11.04 -12.55 -0.20
N GLY A 48 11.77 -11.44 -0.03
CA GLY A 48 13.24 -11.40 -0.02
C GLY A 48 13.89 -11.60 1.35
N LYS A 49 13.15 -12.13 2.34
CA LYS A 49 13.66 -12.51 3.66
C LYS A 49 13.74 -14.01 3.82
#